data_AF-A0AA36B370-F1
#
_entry.id   AF-A0AA36B370-F1
#
_cell.length_a   1.000
_cell.length_b   1.000
_cell.length_c   1.000
_cell.angle_alpha   90.00
_cell.angle_beta   90.00
_cell.angle_gamma   90.00
#
_symmetry.space_group_name_H-M   'P 1'
#
loop_
_entity.id
_entity.type
_entity.pdbx_description
1 polymer ?
#
loop_
_entity_poly.entity_id
_entity_poly.type
_entity_poly.pdbx_seq_one_letter_code
_entity_poly.pdbx_strand_id
1 'polypeptide(L)'
;MDDDFEYHLKLPSSPYSDASKHSKADLNTTSTDCIKEPVVILLGWMGCNYKHLSKYSEFYEAKGCVTISYIAATSTILFSRAKAKEHAQKILQLLIDFSYEDNPIFFHLFSNGGAIIYHHISSLLGNASEFKHLKNLFKSLKVQSFKPRICVL
;
A
#
# COMPACT_ATOMS: atom_id res chain seq x y z
N MET A 1 24.52 -6.80 -9.68
CA MET A 1 23.29 -7.13 -8.94
C MET A 1 22.27 -6.11 -9.40
N ASP A 2 21.61 -6.38 -10.52
CA ASP A 2 20.60 -5.46 -11.05
C ASP A 2 19.38 -5.54 -10.15
N ASP A 3 19.15 -4.49 -9.36
CA ASP A 3 18.00 -4.41 -8.46
C ASP A 3 16.75 -4.08 -9.29
N ASP A 4 16.05 -5.14 -9.72
CA ASP A 4 14.80 -5.09 -10.51
C ASP A 4 13.57 -4.76 -9.62
N PHE A 5 13.79 -4.03 -8.54
CA PHE A 5 12.74 -3.60 -7.62
C PHE A 5 12.42 -2.12 -7.85
N GLU A 6 11.53 -1.87 -8.80
CA GLU A 6 11.00 -0.54 -9.08
C GLU A 6 9.64 -0.35 -8.38
N TYR A 7 9.38 0.84 -7.86
CA TYR A 7 8.09 1.24 -7.31
C TYR A 7 7.81 2.72 -7.61
N HIS A 8 6.54 3.10 -7.60
CA HIS A 8 6.12 4.51 -7.68
C HIS A 8 5.33 4.91 -6.44
N LEU A 9 5.89 5.86 -5.68
CA LEU A 9 5.21 6.52 -4.56
C LEU A 9 4.48 7.76 -5.08
N LYS A 10 3.22 7.93 -4.69
CA LYS A 10 2.49 9.17 -4.88
C LYS A 10 1.78 9.60 -3.61
N LEU A 11 1.83 10.89 -3.35
CA LEU A 11 1.19 11.55 -2.21
C LEU A 11 -0.22 12.01 -2.61
N PRO A 12 -1.14 12.16 -1.63
CA PRO A 12 -2.47 12.63 -1.91
C PRO A 12 -2.47 13.98 -2.65
N SER A 13 -3.32 14.09 -3.67
CA SER A 13 -3.54 15.35 -4.37
C SER A 13 -4.29 16.25 -3.40
N SER A 14 -3.64 17.29 -2.87
CA SER A 14 -4.24 18.17 -1.85
C SER A 14 -5.65 18.63 -2.23
N PRO A 15 -6.62 18.47 -1.32
CA PRO A 15 -7.73 19.40 -1.23
C PRO A 15 -7.73 20.18 0.10
N TYR A 16 -6.75 19.98 0.99
CA TYR A 16 -6.83 20.50 2.35
C TYR A 16 -5.47 20.71 3.04
N SER A 17 -4.91 21.90 2.83
CA SER A 17 -3.92 22.49 3.73
C SER A 17 -4.63 23.38 4.75
N ASP A 18 -5.26 22.83 5.80
CA ASP A 18 -5.33 23.50 7.12
C ASP A 18 -5.98 22.62 8.21
N ALA A 19 -5.16 21.89 8.95
CA ALA A 19 -5.52 21.47 10.30
C ALA A 19 -4.33 21.68 11.24
N SER A 20 -3.74 22.88 11.21
CA SER A 20 -2.86 23.34 12.30
C SER A 20 -2.65 24.86 12.30
N LYS A 21 -3.74 25.64 12.20
CA LYS A 21 -3.78 26.99 12.78
C LYS A 21 -4.99 27.16 13.70
N HIS A 22 -4.81 26.81 14.97
CA HIS A 22 -5.41 27.57 16.07
C HIS A 22 -4.52 27.48 17.31
N SER A 23 -3.83 28.57 17.60
CA SER A 23 -3.19 28.80 18.89
C SER A 23 -4.25 29.19 19.93
N LYS A 24 -4.01 28.70 21.16
CA LYS A 24 -4.54 29.09 22.49
C LYS A 24 -5.76 28.34 23.03
N ALA A 25 -5.44 27.53 24.05
CA ALA A 25 -6.16 27.27 25.31
C ALA A 25 -7.70 27.21 25.28
N ASP A 26 -8.25 26.03 25.53
CA ASP A 26 -8.84 25.71 26.84
C ASP A 26 -9.04 24.20 27.02
N LEU A 27 -8.97 23.78 28.28
CA LEU A 27 -8.99 22.40 28.76
C LEU A 27 -10.33 21.68 28.50
N ASN A 28 -10.20 20.37 28.25
CA ASN A 28 -11.16 19.29 28.47
C ASN A 28 -12.14 18.95 27.32
N THR A 29 -11.79 17.98 26.45
CA THR A 29 -12.68 16.95 25.85
C THR A 29 -11.89 15.99 24.95
N THR A 30 -11.87 14.71 25.35
CA THR A 30 -11.55 13.46 24.62
C THR A 30 -10.57 13.49 23.45
N SER A 31 -9.44 12.80 23.62
CA SER A 31 -8.43 12.45 22.61
C SER A 31 -9.04 12.04 21.26
N THR A 32 -9.11 12.96 20.31
CA THR A 32 -9.17 12.61 18.89
C THR A 32 -7.81 12.02 18.54
N ASP A 33 -7.74 10.69 18.41
CA ASP A 33 -6.64 10.02 17.74
C ASP A 33 -6.34 10.78 16.44
N CYS A 34 -5.09 11.19 16.23
CA CYS A 34 -4.70 11.79 14.97
C CYS A 34 -4.92 10.74 13.86
N ILE A 35 -5.96 10.93 13.03
CA ILE A 35 -6.25 10.02 11.94
C ILE A 35 -5.11 10.15 10.92
N LYS A 36 -4.16 9.21 10.94
CA LYS A 36 -3.02 9.15 10.01
C LYS A 36 -3.50 8.87 8.58
N GLU A 37 -2.80 9.41 7.59
CA GLU A 37 -3.18 9.22 6.19
C GLU A 37 -3.13 7.74 5.81
N PRO A 38 -4.18 7.18 5.19
CA PRO A 38 -4.18 5.80 4.76
C PRO A 38 -3.18 5.56 3.61
N VAL A 39 -2.51 4.42 3.65
CA VAL A 39 -1.54 3.99 2.63
C VAL A 39 -2.14 2.85 1.82
N VAL A 40 -2.16 2.98 0.50
CA VAL A 40 -2.68 1.95 -0.42
C VAL A 40 -1.53 1.40 -1.26
N ILE A 41 -1.26 0.11 -1.13
CA ILE A 41 -0.28 -0.60 -1.94
C ILE A 41 -1.01 -1.24 -3.14
N LEU A 42 -0.69 -0.77 -4.34
CA LEU A 42 -1.21 -1.27 -5.61
C LEU A 42 -0.26 -2.34 -6.15
N LEU A 43 -0.69 -3.61 -6.10
CA LEU A 43 0.10 -4.75 -6.58
C LEU A 43 -0.32 -5.14 -8.00
N GLY A 44 0.49 -4.74 -8.98
CA GLY A 44 0.24 -4.93 -10.40
C GLY A 44 0.23 -6.40 -10.86
N TRP A 45 -0.29 -6.62 -12.06
CA TRP A 45 -0.34 -7.94 -12.70
C TRP A 45 0.90 -8.18 -13.58
N MET A 46 1.01 -9.41 -14.08
CA MET A 46 2.09 -9.81 -15.00
C MET A 46 2.06 -9.01 -16.31
N GLY A 47 3.19 -8.41 -16.70
CA GLY A 47 3.27 -7.56 -17.89
C GLY A 47 2.53 -6.22 -17.76
N CYS A 48 2.12 -5.84 -16.55
CA CYS A 48 1.63 -4.50 -16.28
C CYS A 48 2.76 -3.47 -16.46
N ASN A 49 2.38 -2.23 -16.73
CA ASN A 49 3.28 -1.08 -16.63
C ASN A 49 2.60 0.00 -15.78
N TYR A 50 3.38 0.97 -15.34
CA TYR A 50 2.87 2.02 -14.46
C TYR A 50 1.78 2.89 -15.06
N LYS A 51 1.72 3.05 -16.39
CA LYS A 51 0.63 3.78 -17.04
C LYS A 51 -0.71 3.10 -16.77
N HIS A 52 -0.76 1.78 -16.67
CA HIS A 52 -2.00 1.09 -16.35
C HIS A 52 -2.44 1.29 -14.88
N LEU A 53 -1.48 1.44 -13.96
CA LEU A 53 -1.75 1.69 -12.54
C LEU A 53 -2.06 3.16 -12.23
N SER A 54 -1.66 4.10 -13.10
CA SER A 54 -1.82 5.56 -12.90
C SER A 54 -3.23 5.99 -12.52
N LYS A 55 -4.25 5.53 -13.25
CA LYS A 55 -5.67 5.83 -12.95
C LYS A 55 -6.11 5.35 -11.56
N TYR A 56 -5.50 4.28 -11.05
CA TYR A 56 -5.83 3.74 -9.72
C TYR A 56 -5.11 4.53 -8.64
N SER A 57 -3.85 4.91 -8.85
CA SER A 57 -3.16 5.79 -7.90
C SER A 57 -3.87 7.14 -7.82
N GLU A 58 -4.21 7.76 -8.94
CA GLU A 58 -4.96 9.03 -8.98
C GLU A 58 -6.31 8.94 -8.25
N PHE A 59 -7.03 7.82 -8.40
CA PHE A 59 -8.29 7.58 -7.71
C PHE A 59 -8.16 7.57 -6.18
N TYR A 60 -7.06 7.04 -5.66
CA TYR A 60 -6.78 6.98 -4.22
C TYR A 60 -6.14 8.27 -3.70
N GLU A 61 -5.28 8.91 -4.49
CA GLU A 61 -4.72 10.22 -4.18
C GLU A 61 -5.83 11.26 -3.99
N ALA A 62 -6.83 11.26 -4.88
CA ALA A 62 -8.02 12.12 -4.77
C ALA A 62 -8.89 11.85 -3.53
N LYS A 63 -8.66 10.73 -2.82
CA LYS A 63 -9.32 10.38 -1.56
C LYS A 63 -8.45 10.65 -0.33
N GLY A 64 -7.31 11.30 -0.49
CA GLY A 64 -6.40 11.57 0.63
C GLY A 64 -5.51 10.38 1.00
N CYS A 65 -5.38 9.37 0.14
CA CYS A 65 -4.49 8.25 0.38
C CYS A 65 -3.09 8.48 -0.20
N VAL A 66 -2.07 8.05 0.52
CA VAL A 66 -0.75 7.77 -0.06
C VAL A 66 -0.85 6.48 -0.87
N THR A 67 -0.19 6.42 -2.02
CA THR A 67 -0.17 5.21 -2.85
C THR A 67 1.25 4.74 -3.15
N ILE A 68 1.49 3.44 -2.99
CA ILE A 68 2.72 2.76 -3.40
C ILE A 68 2.34 1.78 -4.50
N SER A 69 2.72 2.08 -5.74
CA SER A 69 2.49 1.20 -6.88
C SER A 69 3.70 0.32 -7.11
N TYR A 70 3.47 -0.99 -7.13
CA TYR A 70 4.52 -1.98 -7.33
C TYR A 70 4.13 -2.98 -8.41
N ILE A 71 5.05 -3.23 -9.35
CA ILE A 71 4.88 -4.20 -10.42
C ILE A 71 6.06 -5.15 -10.38
N ALA A 72 5.80 -6.43 -10.08
CA ALA A 72 6.83 -7.44 -10.19
C ALA A 72 7.06 -7.81 -11.66
N ALA A 73 8.33 -7.96 -12.06
CA ALA A 73 8.68 -8.53 -13.35
C ALA A 73 8.01 -9.90 -13.54
N THR A 74 7.53 -10.16 -14.75
CA THR A 74 6.86 -11.43 -15.09
C THR A 74 7.75 -12.63 -14.78
N SER A 75 9.06 -12.49 -14.99
CA SER A 75 10.05 -13.52 -14.66
C SER A 75 10.13 -13.81 -13.16
N THR A 76 10.02 -12.79 -12.33
CA THR A 76 9.98 -12.91 -10.87
C THR A 76 8.73 -13.66 -10.41
N ILE A 77 7.56 -13.29 -10.95
CA ILE A 77 6.28 -13.94 -10.60
C ILE A 77 6.27 -15.41 -11.04
N LEU A 78 6.73 -15.70 -12.26
CA LEU A 78 6.60 -17.05 -12.86
C LEU A 78 7.74 -18.01 -12.52
N PHE A 79 8.97 -17.53 -12.37
CA PHE A 79 10.15 -18.40 -12.33
C PHE A 79 10.94 -18.32 -11.03
N SER A 80 10.62 -17.43 -10.09
CA SER A 80 11.36 -17.35 -8.81
C SER A 80 10.51 -16.97 -7.60
N ARG A 81 10.12 -18.00 -6.84
CA ARG A 81 9.48 -17.82 -5.52
C ARG A 81 10.39 -17.08 -4.53
N ALA A 82 11.71 -17.31 -4.61
CA ALA A 82 12.68 -16.64 -3.75
C ALA A 82 12.70 -15.13 -4.01
N LYS A 83 12.73 -14.71 -5.29
CA LYS A 83 12.65 -13.29 -5.65
C LYS A 83 11.30 -12.67 -5.30
N ALA A 84 10.20 -13.39 -5.51
CA ALA A 84 8.88 -12.91 -5.11
C ALA A 84 8.80 -12.67 -3.59
N LYS A 85 9.41 -13.55 -2.79
CA LYS A 85 9.54 -13.37 -1.34
C LYS A 85 10.46 -12.19 -0.97
N GLU A 86 11.59 -12.04 -1.65
CA GLU A 86 12.50 -10.90 -1.46
C GLU A 86 11.78 -9.57 -1.74
N HIS A 87 11.04 -9.49 -2.84
CA HIS A 87 10.28 -8.30 -3.20
C HIS A 87 9.15 -8.02 -2.21
N ALA A 88 8.47 -9.05 -1.71
CA ALA A 88 7.50 -8.91 -0.62
C ALA A 88 8.14 -8.34 0.66
N GLN A 89 9.37 -8.76 0.97
CA GLN A 89 10.13 -8.20 2.10
C GLN A 89 10.51 -6.74 1.86
N LYS A 90 10.99 -6.38 0.67
CA LYS A 90 11.30 -4.99 0.29
C LYS A 90 10.06 -4.09 0.40
N ILE A 91 8.88 -4.55 0.00
CA ILE A 91 7.62 -3.79 0.16
C ILE A 91 7.31 -3.51 1.65
N LEU A 92 7.51 -4.50 2.53
CA LEU A 92 7.31 -4.31 3.96
C LEU A 92 8.36 -3.37 4.56
N GLN A 93 9.61 -3.44 4.11
CA GLN A 93 10.68 -2.53 4.51
C GLN A 93 10.38 -1.08 4.07
N LEU A 94 9.83 -0.87 2.86
CA LEU A 94 9.40 0.46 2.43
C LEU A 94 8.38 1.10 3.40
N LEU A 95 7.46 0.31 3.95
CA LEU A 95 6.50 0.83 4.94
C LEU A 95 7.18 1.31 6.22
N ILE A 96 8.26 0.64 6.63
CA ILE A 96 9.06 1.00 7.80
C ILE A 96 9.92 2.23 7.47
N ASP A 97 10.62 2.21 6.34
CA ASP A 97 11.51 3.29 5.91
C ASP A 97 10.77 4.62 5.74
N PHE A 98 9.52 4.58 5.25
CA PHE A 98 8.64 5.76 5.17
C PHE A 98 7.84 6.05 6.44
N SER A 99 8.07 5.30 7.53
CA SER A 99 7.38 5.47 8.81
C SER A 99 5.85 5.36 8.73
N TYR A 100 5.35 4.48 7.86
CA TYR A 100 3.93 4.16 7.71
C TYR A 100 3.45 3.02 8.61
N GLU A 101 4.27 2.62 9.58
CA GLU A 101 4.06 1.50 10.51
C GLU A 101 2.85 1.65 11.44
N ASP A 102 2.29 2.85 11.52
CA ASP A 102 1.11 3.20 12.32
C ASP A 102 -0.06 3.67 11.45
N ASN A 103 0.14 3.76 10.12
CA ASN A 103 -0.88 4.25 9.21
C ASN A 103 -1.86 3.11 8.87
N PRO A 104 -3.14 3.41 8.57
CA PRO A 104 -4.03 2.40 7.99
C PRO A 104 -3.49 1.93 6.63
N ILE A 105 -3.14 0.64 6.50
CA ILE A 105 -2.58 0.09 5.25
C ILE A 105 -3.60 -0.79 4.53
N PHE A 106 -3.75 -0.56 3.23
CA PHE A 106 -4.61 -1.32 2.32
C PHE A 106 -3.82 -1.92 1.17
N PHE A 107 -4.23 -3.09 0.69
CA PHE A 107 -3.70 -3.71 -0.52
C PHE A 107 -4.79 -3.78 -1.59
N HIS A 108 -4.49 -3.25 -2.77
CA HIS A 108 -5.28 -3.48 -3.98
C HIS A 108 -4.54 -4.50 -4.84
N LEU A 109 -5.12 -5.69 -4.97
CA LEU A 109 -4.50 -6.82 -5.64
C LEU A 109 -5.04 -6.93 -7.07
N PHE A 110 -4.18 -6.73 -8.07
CA PHE A 110 -4.56 -6.93 -9.46
C PHE A 110 -4.23 -8.35 -9.92
N SER A 111 -5.28 -9.11 -10.28
CA SER A 111 -5.17 -10.45 -10.86
C SER A 111 -4.31 -11.40 -10.01
N ASN A 112 -3.79 -12.45 -10.63
CA ASN A 112 -2.93 -13.44 -9.98
C ASN A 112 -1.54 -12.89 -9.66
N GLY A 113 -1.04 -11.93 -10.45
CA GLY A 113 0.28 -11.32 -10.21
C GLY A 113 0.34 -10.62 -8.85
N GLY A 114 -0.64 -9.75 -8.57
CA GLY A 114 -0.72 -9.08 -7.27
C GLY A 114 -1.02 -10.06 -6.12
N ALA A 115 -1.82 -11.09 -6.37
CA ALA A 115 -2.14 -12.12 -5.37
C ALA A 115 -0.91 -12.95 -4.95
N ILE A 116 0.00 -13.26 -5.88
CA ILE A 116 1.24 -14.01 -5.58
C ILE A 116 2.16 -13.20 -4.66
N ILE A 117 2.37 -11.91 -4.96
CA ILE A 117 3.18 -11.05 -4.10
C ILE A 117 2.52 -10.89 -2.73
N TYR A 118 1.21 -10.66 -2.70
CA TYR A 118 0.47 -10.56 -1.45
C TYR A 118 0.51 -11.84 -0.61
N HIS A 119 0.49 -13.02 -1.24
CA HIS A 119 0.67 -14.29 -0.53
C HIS A 119 2.00 -14.32 0.24
N HIS A 120 3.09 -13.87 -0.39
CA HIS A 120 4.39 -13.78 0.28
C HIS A 120 4.42 -12.73 1.38
N ILE A 121 3.79 -11.57 1.17
CA ILE A 121 3.64 -10.53 2.22
C ILE A 121 2.88 -11.09 3.42
N SER A 122 1.73 -11.73 3.20
CA SER A 122 0.93 -12.34 4.25
C SER A 122 1.68 -13.44 4.98
N SER A 123 2.50 -14.22 4.27
CA SER A 123 3.37 -15.24 4.86
C SER A 123 4.45 -14.63 5.76
N LEU A 124 5.07 -13.52 5.34
CA LEU A 124 6.08 -12.80 6.13
C LEU A 124 5.46 -12.19 7.38
N LEU A 125 4.31 -11.53 7.27
CA LEU A 125 3.57 -10.98 8.42
C LEU A 125 3.12 -12.06 9.42
N GLY A 126 2.87 -13.28 8.94
CA GLY A 126 2.52 -14.42 9.76
C GLY A 126 3.69 -14.96 10.59
N ASN A 127 4.88 -15.03 10.00
CA ASN A 127 5.99 -15.86 10.46
C ASN A 127 7.25 -15.09 10.90
N ALA A 128 7.45 -13.84 10.43
CA ALA A 128 8.63 -13.05 10.77
C ALA A 128 8.36 -12.13 11.96
N SER A 129 9.20 -12.20 13.00
CA SER A 129 9.12 -11.33 14.18
C SER A 129 9.36 -9.86 13.87
N GLU A 130 10.15 -9.59 12.83
CA GLU A 130 10.49 -8.25 12.32
C GLU A 130 9.22 -7.44 11.99
N PHE A 131 8.24 -8.05 11.34
CA PHE A 131 7.01 -7.35 10.89
C PHE A 131 5.83 -7.50 11.87
N LYS A 132 6.10 -7.86 13.12
CA LYS A 132 5.06 -8.09 14.14
C LYS A 132 4.25 -6.82 14.44
N HIS A 133 4.87 -5.64 14.35
CA HIS A 133 4.21 -4.35 14.53
C HIS A 133 3.17 -4.09 13.42
N LEU A 134 3.53 -4.30 12.16
CA LEU A 134 2.63 -4.18 11.01
C LEU A 134 1.44 -5.15 11.07
N LYS A 135 1.62 -6.35 11.62
CA LYS A 135 0.56 -7.39 11.71
C LYS A 135 -0.71 -6.89 12.41
N ASN A 136 -0.60 -5.97 13.37
CA ASN A 136 -1.75 -5.45 14.10
C ASN A 136 -2.62 -4.52 13.24
N LEU A 137 -2.02 -3.83 12.26
CA LEU A 137 -2.73 -2.95 11.33
C LEU A 137 -3.46 -3.73 10.23
N PHE A 138 -2.92 -4.87 9.81
CA PHE A 138 -3.46 -5.66 8.70
C PHE A 138 -4.74 -6.44 9.01
N LYS A 139 -5.21 -6.46 10.27
CA LYS A 139 -6.46 -7.15 10.65
C LYS A 139 -7.73 -6.52 10.05
N SER A 140 -7.65 -5.29 9.55
CA SER A 140 -8.79 -4.56 8.97
C SER A 140 -8.86 -4.60 7.43
N LEU A 141 -8.08 -5.47 6.78
CA LEU A 141 -7.89 -5.46 5.33
C LEU A 141 -9.18 -5.78 4.54
N LYS A 142 -9.63 -4.82 3.71
CA LYS A 142 -10.59 -5.07 2.63
C LYS A 142 -9.83 -5.35 1.33
N VAL A 143 -9.69 -6.62 0.96
CA VAL A 143 -9.20 -7.01 -0.37
C VAL A 143 -10.27 -6.62 -1.39
N GLN A 144 -10.05 -5.53 -2.12
CA GLN A 144 -10.98 -5.12 -3.17
C GLN A 144 -10.58 -5.74 -4.50
N SER A 145 -11.23 -6.85 -4.86
CA SER A 145 -11.13 -7.42 -6.21
C SER A 145 -12.02 -6.61 -7.16
N PHE A 146 -11.51 -5.50 -7.71
CA PHE A 146 -12.22 -4.79 -8.77
C PHE A 146 -12.05 -5.56 -10.09
N LYS A 147 -13.06 -6.38 -10.45
CA LYS A 147 -13.31 -6.62 -11.88
C LYS A 147 -13.66 -5.26 -12.50
N PRO A 148 -13.02 -4.82 -13.60
CA PRO A 148 -13.43 -3.60 -14.28
C PRO A 148 -14.72 -3.91 -15.02
N ARG A 149 -15.85 -3.85 -14.33
CA ARG A 149 -17.16 -3.68 -14.96
C ARG A 149 -17.69 -2.34 -14.49
N ILE A 150 -17.63 -1.38 -15.39
CA ILE A 150 -18.52 -0.23 -15.39
C ILE A 150 -19.93 -0.80 -15.29
N CYS A 151 -20.58 -0.58 -14.15
CA CYS A 151 -22.03 -0.42 -14.10
C CYS A 151 -22.25 0.86 -13.31
N VAL A 152 -22.62 1.91 -14.03
CA VAL A 152 -23.46 2.98 -13.47
C VAL A 152 -24.78 2.31 -13.14
N LEU A 153 -25.17 2.39 -11.86
CA LEU A 153 -26.50 2.69 -11.32
C LEU A 153 -26.43 2.56 -9.79
#